data_AF-A0A952PXU1-F1
#
_entry.id   AF-A0A952PXU1-F1
#
_cell.length_a   1.000
_cell.length_b   1.000
_cell.length_c   1.000
_cell.angle_alpha   90.00
_cell.angle_beta   90.00
_cell.angle_gamma   90.00
#
_symmetry.space_group_name_H-M   'P 1'
#
loop_
_entity.id
_entity.type
_entity.pdbx_description
1 polymer ?
#
loop_
_entity_poly.entity_id
_entity_poly.type
_entity_poly.pdbx_seq_one_letter_code
_entity_poly.pdbx_strand_id
1 'polypeptide(L)'
;MPSNVLSADSDQLQQIAAMFTEEATTVEQVIQYLHSKYDPLRSGEWQGEAAEKFFAQMEDEVFPKLKKMQDYFERSAKTASDGAKQIEDQFAYVMSKAKRP
;
A
#
# COMPACT_ATOMS: atom_id res chain seq x y z
N MET A 1 32.64 -7.14 6.82
CA MET A 1 31.80 -6.54 7.88
C MET A 1 30.78 -5.53 7.34
N PRO A 2 31.11 -4.52 6.51
CA PRO A 2 30.10 -3.57 6.00
C PRO A 2 29.12 -4.16 4.98
N SER A 3 29.54 -5.18 4.20
CA SER A 3 28.68 -5.88 3.25
C SER A 3 27.47 -6.58 3.92
N ASN A 4 27.67 -7.21 5.08
CA ASN A 4 26.59 -7.90 5.80
C ASN A 4 25.56 -6.92 6.37
N VAL A 5 26.00 -5.74 6.81
CA VAL A 5 25.09 -4.70 7.33
C VAL A 5 24.22 -4.16 6.20
N LEU A 6 24.81 -3.86 5.04
CA LEU A 6 24.07 -3.36 3.88
C LEU A 6 23.07 -4.38 3.33
N SER A 7 23.43 -5.68 3.31
CA SER A 7 22.49 -6.74 2.95
C SER A 7 21.34 -6.84 3.95
N ALA A 8 21.63 -6.79 5.26
CA ALA A 8 20.60 -6.84 6.30
C ALA A 8 19.63 -5.65 6.23
N ASP A 9 20.12 -4.45 5.92
CA ASP A 9 19.30 -3.26 5.77
C ASP A 9 18.39 -3.34 4.52
N SER A 10 18.90 -3.88 3.40
CA SER A 10 18.09 -4.15 2.20
C SER A 10 16.98 -5.17 2.49
N ASP A 11 17.32 -6.28 3.14
CA ASP A 11 16.36 -7.33 3.51
C ASP A 11 15.25 -6.79 4.43
N GLN A 12 15.60 -5.92 5.38
CA GLN A 12 14.62 -5.26 6.25
C GLN A 12 13.66 -4.36 5.48
N LEU A 13 14.16 -3.58 4.52
CA LEU A 13 13.31 -2.74 3.67
C LEU A 13 12.37 -3.59 2.79
N GLN A 14 12.85 -4.74 2.29
CA GLN A 14 11.99 -5.68 1.55
C GLN A 14 10.89 -6.27 2.44
N GLN A 15 11.20 -6.60 3.70
CA GLN A 15 10.19 -7.07 4.66
C GLN A 15 9.14 -6.01 4.94
N ILE A 16 9.56 -4.76 5.16
CA ILE A 16 8.64 -3.63 5.35
C ILE A 16 7.76 -3.42 4.10
N ALA A 17 8.32 -3.55 2.89
CA ALA A 17 7.56 -3.45 1.65
C ALA A 17 6.47 -4.54 1.56
N ALA A 18 6.78 -5.76 1.99
CA ALA A 18 5.83 -6.86 2.03
C ALA A 18 4.68 -6.57 3.03
N MET A 19 5.00 -6.04 4.22
CA MET A 19 3.98 -5.65 5.20
C MET A 19 3.02 -4.59 4.65
N PHE A 20 3.54 -3.55 4.01
CA PHE A 20 2.68 -2.54 3.38
C PHE A 20 1.81 -3.11 2.26
N THR A 21 2.32 -4.10 1.52
CA THR A 21 1.53 -4.78 0.48
C THR A 21 0.37 -5.58 1.10
N GLU A 22 0.61 -6.27 2.21
CA GLU A 22 -0.43 -7.00 2.95
C GLU A 22 -1.51 -6.05 3.50
N GLU A 23 -1.11 -4.90 4.04
CA GLU A 23 -2.06 -3.87 4.52
C GLU A 23 -2.89 -3.29 3.37
N ALA A 24 -2.28 -3.04 2.20
CA ALA A 24 -3.02 -2.60 1.02
C ALA A 24 -4.09 -3.63 0.60
N THR A 25 -3.73 -4.91 0.57
CA THR A 25 -4.68 -6.00 0.29
C THR A 25 -5.79 -6.08 1.34
N THR A 26 -5.46 -5.89 2.61
CA THR A 26 -6.45 -5.88 3.70
C THR A 26 -7.47 -4.76 3.51
N VAL A 27 -7.01 -3.55 3.18
CA VAL A 27 -7.91 -2.42 2.87
C VAL A 27 -8.78 -2.71 1.65
N GLU A 28 -8.22 -3.32 0.60
CA GLU A 28 -8.99 -3.73 -0.58
C GLU A 28 -10.14 -4.69 -0.22
N GLN A 29 -9.87 -5.70 0.62
CA GLN A 29 -10.89 -6.65 1.08
C GLN A 29 -12.00 -5.95 1.88
N VAL A 30 -11.64 -4.98 2.73
CA VAL A 30 -12.61 -4.17 3.47
C VAL A 30 -13.48 -3.35 2.51
N ILE A 31 -12.89 -2.71 1.50
CA ILE A 31 -13.62 -1.95 0.48
C ILE A 31 -14.61 -2.87 -0.26
N GLN A 32 -14.16 -4.05 -0.71
CA GLN A 32 -15.01 -5.02 -1.40
C GLN A 32 -16.15 -5.52 -0.51
N TYR A 33 -15.86 -5.82 0.76
CA TYR A 33 -16.87 -6.23 1.73
C TYR A 33 -17.91 -5.12 1.94
N LEU A 34 -17.50 -3.87 2.10
CA LEU A 34 -18.41 -2.74 2.25
C LEU A 34 -19.27 -2.54 1.01
N HIS A 35 -18.70 -2.62 -0.19
CA HIS A 35 -19.49 -2.59 -1.43
C HIS A 35 -20.55 -3.70 -1.47
N SER A 36 -20.20 -4.93 -1.08
CA SER A 36 -21.15 -6.05 -1.04
C SER A 36 -22.37 -5.81 -0.13
N LYS A 37 -22.23 -4.93 0.88
CA LYS A 37 -23.32 -4.53 1.78
C LYS A 37 -24.00 -3.24 1.32
N TYR A 38 -23.26 -2.35 0.69
CA TYR A 38 -23.72 -1.08 0.15
C TYR A 38 -24.64 -1.27 -1.05
N ASP A 39 -24.24 -2.08 -2.03
CA ASP A 39 -24.95 -2.20 -3.31
C ASP A 39 -26.41 -2.64 -3.13
N PRO A 40 -26.74 -3.66 -2.30
CA PRO A 40 -28.14 -4.06 -2.08
C PRO A 40 -28.98 -2.98 -1.40
N LEU A 41 -28.36 -2.14 -0.55
CA LEU A 41 -29.04 -1.02 0.10
C LEU A 41 -29.34 0.07 -0.92
N ARG A 42 -28.39 0.37 -1.80
CA ARG A 42 -28.52 1.40 -2.85
C ARG A 42 -29.54 1.03 -3.92
N SER A 43 -29.61 -0.25 -4.28
CA SER A 43 -30.58 -0.77 -5.26
C SER A 43 -31.93 -1.17 -4.64
N GLY A 44 -32.07 -1.07 -3.32
CA GLY A 44 -33.22 -1.59 -2.59
C GLY A 44 -34.34 -0.56 -2.36
N GLU A 45 -35.30 -0.98 -1.53
CA GLU A 45 -36.45 -0.17 -1.11
C GLU A 45 -36.09 0.94 -0.10
N TRP A 46 -34.83 1.02 0.35
CA TRP A 46 -34.40 2.04 1.30
C TRP A 46 -34.19 3.38 0.60
N GLN A 47 -35.19 4.26 0.72
CA GLN A 47 -35.26 5.54 0.03
C GLN A 47 -35.61 6.68 1.00
N GLY A 48 -35.45 7.92 0.52
CA GLY A 48 -35.71 9.15 1.27
C GLY A 48 -34.44 9.87 1.73
N GLU A 49 -34.63 11.05 2.33
CA GLU A 49 -33.54 11.99 2.66
C GLU A 49 -32.41 11.35 3.51
N ALA A 50 -32.77 10.47 4.46
CA ALA A 50 -31.78 9.79 5.29
C ALA A 50 -30.93 8.79 4.47
N ALA A 51 -31.54 8.07 3.53
CA ALA A 51 -30.84 7.15 2.65
C ALA A 51 -29.91 7.92 1.70
N GLU A 52 -30.39 9.03 1.12
CA GLU A 52 -29.58 9.90 0.27
C GLU A 52 -28.35 10.45 0.99
N LYS A 53 -28.50 10.95 2.22
CA LYS A 53 -27.36 11.43 3.03
C LYS A 53 -26.37 10.33 3.35
N PHE A 54 -26.84 9.13 3.67
CA PHE A 54 -25.98 7.99 3.91
C PHE A 54 -25.17 7.62 2.66
N PHE A 55 -25.83 7.50 1.50
CA PHE A 55 -25.16 7.16 0.25
C PHE A 55 -24.15 8.23 -0.17
N ALA A 56 -24.50 9.51 -0.05
CA ALA A 56 -23.58 10.62 -0.29
C ALA A 56 -22.35 10.53 0.63
N GLN A 57 -22.53 10.27 1.93
CA GLN A 57 -21.40 10.12 2.84
C GLN A 57 -20.49 8.95 2.46
N MET A 58 -21.08 7.82 2.05
CA MET A 58 -20.31 6.66 1.63
C MET A 58 -19.49 6.94 0.35
N GLU A 59 -20.11 7.57 -0.66
CA GLU A 59 -19.51 7.87 -1.96
C GLU A 59 -18.51 9.04 -1.92
N ASP A 60 -18.79 10.10 -1.16
CA ASP A 60 -17.99 11.32 -1.14
C ASP A 60 -16.86 11.27 -0.12
N GLU A 61 -17.03 10.51 0.96
CA GLU A 61 -16.07 10.48 2.05
C GLU A 61 -15.49 9.09 2.33
N VAL A 62 -16.34 8.09 2.60
CA VAL A 62 -15.86 6.81 3.14
C VAL A 62 -15.05 6.03 2.11
N PHE A 63 -15.64 5.70 0.95
CA PHE A 63 -14.94 4.94 -0.08
C PHE A 63 -13.70 5.68 -0.60
N PRO A 64 -13.74 7.00 -0.89
CA PRO A 64 -12.54 7.73 -1.29
C PRO A 64 -11.43 7.72 -0.24
N LYS A 65 -11.75 7.85 1.06
CA LYS A 65 -10.75 7.81 2.13
C LYS A 65 -10.11 6.42 2.26
N LEU A 66 -10.91 5.35 2.15
CA LEU A 66 -10.39 3.98 2.15
C LEU A 66 -9.50 3.71 0.93
N LYS A 67 -9.92 4.14 -0.26
CA LYS A 67 -9.11 4.00 -1.47
C LYS A 67 -7.79 4.77 -1.35
N LYS A 68 -7.85 5.99 -0.82
CA LYS A 68 -6.64 6.79 -0.55
C LYS A 68 -5.70 6.09 0.43
N MET A 69 -6.23 5.42 1.45
CA MET A 69 -5.45 4.64 2.41
C MET A 69 -4.77 3.44 1.74
N GLN A 70 -5.48 2.69 0.89
CA GLN A 70 -4.89 1.63 0.06
C GLN A 70 -3.73 2.18 -0.79
N ASP A 71 -3.97 3.28 -1.51
CA ASP A 71 -2.95 3.89 -2.37
C ASP A 71 -1.71 4.34 -1.58
N TYR A 72 -1.88 4.81 -0.33
CA TYR A 72 -0.75 5.15 0.54
C TYR A 72 0.08 3.94 0.94
N PHE A 73 -0.55 2.81 1.25
CA PHE A 73 0.17 1.57 1.53
C PHE A 73 0.92 1.07 0.29
N GLU A 74 0.29 1.07 -0.88
CA GLU A 74 0.96 0.68 -2.14
C GLU A 74 2.18 1.56 -2.45
N ARG A 75 2.06 2.90 -2.26
CA ARG A 75 3.18 3.83 -2.42
C ARG A 75 4.29 3.61 -1.40
N SER A 76 3.92 3.26 -0.17
CA SER A 76 4.88 2.98 0.90
C SER A 76 5.64 1.68 0.62
N ALA A 77 4.94 0.63 0.18
CA ALA A 77 5.54 -0.62 -0.28
C ALA A 77 6.54 -0.37 -1.41
N LYS A 78 6.13 0.40 -2.42
CA LYS A 78 6.99 0.78 -3.53
C LYS A 78 8.23 1.54 -3.06
N THR A 79 8.06 2.53 -2.20
CA THR A 79 9.16 3.36 -1.69
C THR A 79 10.18 2.52 -0.91
N ALA A 80 9.72 1.60 -0.07
CA ALA A 80 10.58 0.69 0.67
C ALA A 80 11.35 -0.27 -0.27
N SER A 81 10.68 -0.83 -1.27
CA SER A 81 11.29 -1.70 -2.27
C SER A 81 12.32 -0.96 -3.14
N ASP A 82 12.01 0.25 -3.59
CA ASP A 82 12.93 1.10 -4.35
C ASP A 82 14.17 1.46 -3.50
N GLY A 83 13.97 1.71 -2.20
CA GLY A 83 15.06 1.97 -1.25
C GLY A 83 16.00 0.77 -1.08
N ALA A 84 15.46 -0.44 -0.91
CA ALA A 84 16.23 -1.68 -0.85
C ALA A 84 17.11 -1.86 -2.11
N LYS A 85 16.50 -1.71 -3.29
CA LYS A 85 17.19 -1.80 -4.57
C LYS A 85 18.30 -0.76 -4.72
N GLN A 86 18.05 0.48 -4.29
CA GLN A 86 19.04 1.54 -4.36
C GLN A 86 20.28 1.23 -3.49
N ILE A 87 20.09 0.63 -2.32
CA ILE A 87 21.21 0.18 -1.45
C ILE A 87 22.05 -0.87 -2.18
N GLU A 88 21.40 -1.88 -2.79
CA GLU A 88 22.07 -2.94 -3.53
C GLU A 88 22.85 -2.40 -4.74
N ASP A 89 22.23 -1.53 -5.54
CA ASP A 89 22.84 -0.90 -6.71
C ASP A 89 24.06 -0.06 -6.34
N GLN A 90 23.97 0.74 -5.26
CA GLN A 90 25.09 1.53 -4.75
C GLN A 90 26.23 0.66 -4.25
N PHE A 91 25.93 -0.43 -3.55
CA PHE A 91 26.94 -1.37 -3.08
C PHE A 91 27.66 -2.06 -4.26
N ALA A 92 26.90 -2.54 -5.25
CA ALA A 92 27.47 -3.13 -6.46
C ALA A 92 28.38 -2.15 -7.23
N TYR A 93 27.97 -0.88 -7.32
CA TYR A 93 28.77 0.18 -7.92
C TYR A 93 30.11 0.36 -7.20
N VAL A 94 30.11 0.49 -5.87
CA VAL A 94 31.33 0.65 -5.06
C VAL A 94 32.26 -0.55 -5.23
N MET A 95 31.72 -1.77 -5.17
CA MET A 95 32.49 -2.99 -5.36
C MET A 95 33.12 -3.09 -6.76
N SER A 96 32.42 -2.62 -7.80
CA SER A 96 32.96 -2.59 -9.18
C SER A 96 34.15 -1.64 -9.33
N LYS A 97 34.17 -0.53 -8.58
CA LYS A 97 35.26 0.46 -8.57
C LYS A 97 36.46 -0.03 -7.78
N ALA A 98 36.24 -0.71 -6.65
CA ALA A 98 37.30 -1.28 -5.83
C ALA A 98 38.09 -2.41 -6.52
N LYS A 99 37.52 -3.03 -7.57
CA LYS A 99 38.13 -4.17 -8.29
C LYS A 99 38.97 -3.78 -9.53
N ARG A 100 39.07 -2.49 -9.87
CA ARG A 100 39.93 -2.02 -10.97
C ARG A 100 41.33 -1.68 -10.41
N PRO A 101 42.39 -2.37 -10.86
CA PRO A 101 43.77 -2.05 -10.49
C PRO A 101 44.25 -0.72 -11.08
#